data_AF-A0A317PVC8-F1
#
_entry.id   AF-A0A317PVC8-F1
#
_cell.length_a   1.000
_cell.length_b   1.000
_cell.length_c   1.000
_cell.angle_alpha   90.00
_cell.angle_beta   90.00
_cell.angle_gamma   90.00
#
_symmetry.space_group_name_H-M   'P 1'
#
loop_
_entity.id
_entity.type
_entity.pdbx_description
1 polymer ?
#
loop_
_entity_poly.entity_id
_entity_poly.type
_entity_poly.pdbx_seq_one_letter_code
_entity_poly.pdbx_strand_id
1 'polypeptide(L)'
;MRDSTFWLAFACWSTGGSVRDLLVKQRRQLVNMIRGLMVEFGINIPQGVVRALGLARQIAAKEAEPDLPAMAKQILGLLCGQVIDAHARLQEIDRAIIALQRTDELARRLTTSLPAFQTA
;
A
#
# COMPACT_ATOMS: atom_id res chain seq x y z
N MET A 1 2.48 35.24 -1.35
CA MET A 1 1.09 34.78 -1.22
C MET A 1 1.06 33.31 -1.62
N ARG A 2 0.85 32.38 -0.67
CA ARG A 2 0.73 30.94 -0.98
C ARG A 2 -0.75 30.67 -1.25
N ASP A 3 -1.05 30.26 -2.47
CA ASP A 3 -2.39 30.02 -3.01
C ASP A 3 -3.11 28.90 -2.23
N SER A 4 -4.44 28.93 -2.18
CA SER A 4 -5.29 27.95 -1.48
C SER A 4 -5.17 26.54 -2.06
N THR A 5 -4.77 26.43 -3.32
CA THR A 5 -4.35 25.18 -4.01
C THR A 5 -3.11 24.54 -3.38
N PHE A 6 -2.15 25.34 -2.91
CA PHE A 6 -0.90 24.87 -2.30
C PHE A 6 -1.16 24.20 -0.93
N TRP A 7 -2.08 24.75 -0.14
CA TRP A 7 -2.45 24.18 1.16
C TRP A 7 -3.26 22.88 1.02
N LEU A 8 -4.14 22.79 0.03
CA LEU A 8 -4.86 21.55 -0.27
C LEU A 8 -3.91 20.45 -0.76
N ALA A 9 -2.95 20.80 -1.64
CA ALA A 9 -1.92 19.87 -2.08
C ALA A 9 -1.02 19.40 -0.92
N PHE A 10 -0.58 20.31 -0.05
CA PHE A 10 0.25 19.98 1.12
C PHE A 10 -0.48 19.13 2.17
N ALA A 11 -1.75 19.44 2.47
CA ALA A 11 -2.57 18.65 3.39
C ALA A 11 -2.89 17.26 2.83
N CYS A 12 -3.14 17.16 1.53
CA CYS A 12 -3.30 15.88 0.83
C CYS A 12 -1.99 15.08 0.84
N TRP A 13 -0.84 15.74 0.69
CA TRP A 13 0.48 15.11 0.70
C TRP A 13 0.89 14.63 2.10
N SER A 14 0.69 15.44 3.15
CA SER A 14 1.01 15.07 4.53
C SER A 14 0.09 13.95 5.06
N THR A 15 -1.22 14.03 4.75
CA THR A 15 -2.19 12.99 5.11
C THR A 15 -1.93 11.72 4.30
N GLY A 16 -1.62 11.84 3.01
CA GLY A 16 -1.30 10.71 2.12
C GLY A 16 -0.08 9.91 2.59
N GLY A 17 0.98 10.59 3.05
CA GLY A 17 2.15 9.93 3.64
C GLY A 17 1.86 9.17 4.94
N SER A 18 1.06 9.78 5.82
CA SER A 18 0.65 9.14 7.10
C SER A 18 -0.21 7.90 6.89
N VAL A 19 -1.21 7.97 5.99
CA VAL A 19 -2.08 6.83 5.67
C VAL A 19 -1.29 5.71 4.98
N ARG A 20 -0.35 6.06 4.09
CA ARG A 20 0.57 5.10 3.48
C ARG A 20 1.38 4.34 4.54
N ASP A 21 1.98 5.06 5.48
CA ASP A 21 2.80 4.46 6.54
C ASP A 21 1.96 3.55 7.46
N LEU A 22 0.73 3.94 7.77
CA LEU A 22 -0.22 3.10 8.48
C LEU A 22 -0.51 1.80 7.72
N LEU A 23 -0.82 1.87 6.42
CA LEU A 23 -1.10 0.69 5.60
C LEU A 23 0.13 -0.22 5.45
N VAL A 24 1.35 0.36 5.36
CA VAL A 24 2.59 -0.43 5.35
C VAL A 24 2.75 -1.22 6.64
N LYS A 25 2.50 -0.59 7.80
CA LYS A 25 2.55 -1.25 9.12
C LYS A 25 1.47 -2.33 9.23
N GLN A 26 0.23 -2.02 8.86
CA GLN A 26 -0.88 -2.97 8.88
C GLN A 26 -0.59 -4.19 8.00
N ARG A 27 -0.12 -3.98 6.76
CA ARG A 27 0.28 -5.08 5.86
C ARG A 27 1.38 -5.93 6.47
N ARG A 28 2.41 -5.32 7.08
CA ARG A 28 3.49 -6.05 7.74
C ARG A 28 2.96 -6.87 8.92
N GLN A 29 2.06 -6.30 9.73
CA GLN A 29 1.44 -7.00 10.85
C GLN A 29 0.64 -8.22 10.37
N LEU A 30 -0.21 -8.06 9.35
CA LEU A 30 -0.98 -9.17 8.77
C LEU A 30 -0.07 -10.28 8.24
N VAL A 31 1.00 -9.92 7.53
CA VAL A 31 2.01 -10.89 7.07
C VAL A 31 2.66 -11.63 8.24
N ASN A 32 2.96 -10.94 9.34
CA ASN A 32 3.54 -11.58 10.52
C ASN A 32 2.54 -12.51 11.23
N MET A 33 1.26 -12.14 11.29
CA MET A 33 0.19 -12.99 11.84
C MET A 33 0.03 -14.27 11.01
N ILE A 34 0.03 -14.15 9.67
CA ILE A 34 -0.01 -15.32 8.76
C ILE A 34 1.16 -16.25 9.06
N ARG A 35 2.38 -15.72 9.19
CA ARG A 35 3.54 -16.55 9.52
C ARG A 35 3.44 -17.19 10.90
N GLY A 36 2.97 -16.45 11.91
CA GLY A 36 2.76 -16.98 13.26
C GLY A 36 1.82 -18.18 13.25
N LEU A 37 0.64 -18.01 12.65
CA LEU A 37 -0.34 -19.07 12.50
C LEU A 37 0.27 -20.30 11.80
N MET A 38 1.02 -20.09 10.72
CA MET A 38 1.59 -21.19 9.94
C MET A 38 2.69 -21.94 10.71
N VAL A 39 3.50 -21.22 11.49
CA VAL A 39 4.53 -21.81 12.37
C VAL A 39 3.90 -22.62 13.50
N GLU A 40 2.77 -22.20 14.06
CA GLU A 40 2.05 -22.96 15.10
C GLU A 40 1.65 -24.37 14.61
N PHE A 41 1.41 -24.54 13.31
CA PHE A 41 1.12 -25.83 12.68
C PHE A 41 2.34 -26.47 11.99
N GLY A 42 3.55 -25.98 12.25
CA GLY A 42 4.80 -26.54 11.74
C GLY A 42 5.14 -26.16 10.28
N ILE A 43 4.39 -25.25 9.66
CA ILE A 43 4.62 -24.81 8.29
C ILE A 43 5.45 -23.52 8.29
N ASN A 44 6.70 -23.62 7.83
CA ASN A 44 7.57 -22.46 7.74
C ASN A 44 7.39 -21.72 6.40
N ILE A 45 6.94 -20.46 6.46
CA ILE A 45 6.83 -19.60 5.27
C ILE A 45 8.10 -18.79 5.08
N PRO A 46 8.68 -18.72 3.86
CA PRO A 46 9.84 -17.91 3.60
C PRO A 46 9.62 -16.42 3.93
N GLN A 47 10.67 -15.78 4.45
CA GLN A 47 10.63 -14.38 4.83
C GLN A 47 10.40 -13.46 3.61
N GLY A 48 9.75 -12.32 3.86
CA GLY A 48 9.47 -11.29 2.88
C GLY A 48 7.99 -11.08 2.59
N VAL A 49 7.62 -9.83 2.33
CA VAL A 49 6.22 -9.42 2.06
C VAL A 49 5.75 -9.94 0.69
N VAL A 50 6.62 -9.92 -0.33
CA VAL A 50 6.29 -10.38 -1.68
C VAL A 50 5.92 -11.86 -1.69
N ARG A 51 6.71 -12.70 -1.00
CA ARG A 51 6.46 -14.14 -0.92
C ARG A 51 5.18 -14.45 -0.15
N ALA A 52 4.94 -13.75 0.97
CA ALA A 52 3.72 -13.90 1.75
C ALA A 52 2.46 -13.47 0.96
N LEU A 53 2.55 -12.38 0.19
CA LEU A 53 1.47 -11.96 -0.71
C LEU A 53 1.20 -12.96 -1.84
N GLY A 54 2.26 -13.56 -2.40
CA GLY A 54 2.14 -14.62 -3.41
C GLY A 54 1.38 -15.82 -2.85
N LEU A 55 1.78 -16.31 -1.68
CA LEU A 55 1.08 -17.40 -0.99
C LEU A 55 -0.36 -17.02 -0.65
N ALA A 56 -0.61 -15.81 -0.15
CA ALA A 56 -1.95 -15.35 0.16
C ALA A 56 -2.87 -15.34 -1.07
N ARG A 57 -2.35 -14.95 -2.24
CA ARG A 57 -3.09 -15.00 -3.51
C ARG A 57 -3.36 -16.43 -3.95
N GLN A 58 -2.40 -17.34 -3.82
CA GLN A 58 -2.60 -18.76 -4.15
C GLN A 58 -3.65 -19.40 -3.24
N ILE A 59 -3.64 -19.10 -1.94
CA ILE A 59 -4.66 -19.55 -0.99
C ILE A 59 -6.03 -18.99 -1.35
N ALA A 60 -6.12 -17.69 -1.66
CA ALA A 60 -7.37 -17.04 -2.07
C ALA A 60 -7.92 -17.61 -3.40
N ALA A 61 -7.04 -17.99 -4.32
CA ALA A 61 -7.38 -18.65 -5.58
C ALA A 61 -7.64 -20.16 -5.44
N LYS A 62 -7.52 -20.72 -4.23
CA LYS A 62 -7.62 -22.17 -3.96
C LYS A 62 -6.58 -23.03 -4.70
N GLU A 63 -5.46 -22.42 -5.09
CA GLU A 63 -4.33 -23.08 -5.73
C GLU A 63 -3.36 -23.70 -4.71
N ALA A 64 -3.33 -23.14 -3.50
CA ALA A 64 -2.57 -23.66 -2.38
C ALA A 64 -3.49 -23.92 -1.18
N GLU A 65 -3.51 -25.16 -0.70
CA GLU A 65 -4.28 -25.53 0.49
C GLU A 65 -3.33 -26.11 1.55
N PRO A 66 -2.85 -25.29 2.49
CA PRO A 66 -1.98 -25.78 3.55
C PRO A 66 -2.72 -26.75 4.47
N ASP A 67 -2.02 -27.79 4.91
CA ASP A 67 -2.56 -28.83 5.78
C ASP A 67 -2.77 -28.26 7.19
N LEU A 68 -3.99 -27.79 7.42
CA LEU A 68 -4.40 -27.04 8.59
C LEU A 68 -5.79 -27.51 9.04
N PRO A 69 -6.09 -27.48 10.35
CA PRO A 69 -7.46 -27.68 10.84
C PRO A 69 -8.43 -26.68 10.22
N ALA A 70 -9.70 -27.07 10.09
CA ALA A 70 -10.72 -26.25 9.41
C ALA A 70 -10.83 -24.81 9.96
N MET A 71 -10.69 -24.63 11.28
CA MET A 71 -10.69 -23.30 11.91
C MET A 71 -9.47 -22.46 11.49
N ALA A 72 -8.28 -23.06 11.47
CA ALA A 72 -7.05 -22.38 11.06
C ALA A 72 -7.09 -22.00 9.56
N LYS A 73 -7.67 -22.85 8.70
CA LYS A 73 -7.91 -22.53 7.28
C LYS A 73 -8.83 -21.31 7.12
N GLN A 74 -9.90 -21.22 7.90
CA GLN A 74 -10.81 -20.07 7.86
C GLN A 74 -10.11 -18.77 8.30
N ILE A 75 -9.38 -18.81 9.42
CA ILE A 75 -8.62 -17.64 9.90
C ILE A 75 -7.56 -17.23 8.88
N LEU A 76 -6.83 -18.20 8.32
CA LEU A 76 -5.81 -17.96 7.29
C LEU A 76 -6.42 -17.30 6.06
N GLY A 77 -7.56 -17.80 5.57
CA GLY A 77 -8.29 -17.22 4.45
C GLY A 77 -8.67 -15.75 4.70
N LEU A 78 -9.16 -15.43 5.90
CA LEU A 78 -9.48 -14.05 6.29
C LEU A 78 -8.23 -13.15 6.30
N LEU A 79 -7.12 -13.61 6.89
CA LEU A 79 -5.87 -12.85 6.92
C LEU A 79 -5.29 -12.66 5.51
N CYS A 80 -5.40 -13.68 4.65
CA CYS A 80 -4.98 -13.62 3.25
C CYS A 80 -5.79 -12.58 2.46
N GLY A 81 -7.11 -12.54 2.63
CA GLY A 81 -7.94 -11.49 2.03
C GLY A 81 -7.53 -10.09 2.51
N GLN A 82 -7.39 -9.91 3.82
CA GLN A 82 -7.01 -8.62 4.41
C GLN A 82 -5.64 -8.13 3.93
N VAL A 83 -4.65 -9.01 3.79
CA VAL A 83 -3.30 -8.59 3.35
C VAL A 83 -3.28 -8.22 1.86
N ILE A 84 -4.09 -8.89 1.04
CA ILE A 84 -4.26 -8.56 -0.38
C ILE A 84 -4.91 -7.18 -0.52
N ASP A 85 -6.00 -6.93 0.21
CA ASP A 85 -6.70 -5.65 0.20
C ASP A 85 -5.81 -4.49 0.70
N ALA A 86 -5.13 -4.70 1.82
CA ALA A 86 -4.19 -3.71 2.36
C ALA A 86 -3.08 -3.38 1.36
N HIS A 87 -2.60 -4.38 0.62
CA HIS A 87 -1.61 -4.17 -0.43
C HIS A 87 -2.17 -3.42 -1.64
N ALA A 88 -3.39 -3.72 -2.08
CA ALA A 88 -4.03 -3.01 -3.18
C ALA A 88 -4.27 -1.52 -2.86
N ARG A 89 -4.82 -1.24 -1.67
CA ARG A 89 -5.00 0.13 -1.16
C ARG A 89 -3.68 0.90 -1.09
N LEU A 90 -2.61 0.24 -0.64
CA LEU A 90 -1.28 0.85 -0.63
C LEU A 90 -0.82 1.23 -2.04
N GLN A 91 -1.05 0.37 -3.04
CA GLN A 91 -0.70 0.68 -4.44
C GLN A 91 -1.54 1.81 -5.03
N GLU A 92 -2.79 1.97 -4.60
CA GLU A 92 -3.64 3.10 -4.99
C GLU A 92 -3.10 4.43 -4.42
N ILE A 93 -2.76 4.45 -3.14
CA ILE A 93 -2.18 5.63 -2.49
C ILE A 93 -0.82 5.97 -3.10
N ASP A 94 0.05 4.98 -3.33
CA ASP A 94 1.35 5.20 -3.98
C ASP A 94 1.17 5.85 -5.36
N ARG A 95 0.20 5.38 -6.16
CA ARG A 95 -0.12 5.96 -7.47
C ARG A 95 -0.65 7.39 -7.36
N ALA A 96 -1.52 7.65 -6.39
CA ALA A 96 -2.06 8.99 -6.16
C ALA A 96 -0.97 9.99 -5.75
N ILE A 97 -0.06 9.60 -4.86
CA ILE A 97 1.08 10.42 -4.43
C ILE A 97 1.99 10.74 -5.62
N ILE A 98 2.32 9.74 -6.45
CA ILE A 98 3.17 9.95 -7.64
C ILE A 98 2.48 10.88 -8.64
N ALA A 99 1.18 10.73 -8.86
CA ALA A 99 0.42 11.60 -9.77
C ALA A 99 0.42 13.05 -9.28
N LEU A 100 0.21 13.29 -7.99
CA LEU A 100 0.28 14.61 -7.38
C LEU A 100 1.67 15.25 -7.55
N GLN A 101 2.74 14.50 -7.29
CA GLN A 101 4.12 14.96 -7.46
C GLN A 101 4.42 15.36 -8.91
N ARG A 102 3.94 14.59 -9.89
CA ARG A 102 4.12 14.91 -11.31
C ARG A 102 3.40 16.19 -11.71
N THR A 103 2.18 16.39 -11.25
CA THR A 103 1.42 17.62 -11.54
C THR A 103 2.11 18.85 -10.96
N ASP A 104 2.66 18.76 -9.75
CA ASP A 104 3.40 19.84 -9.11
C ASP A 104 4.73 20.15 -9.83
N GLU A 105 5.50 19.13 -10.21
CA GLU A 105 6.71 19.29 -11.02
C GLU A 105 6.42 19.94 -12.38
N LEU A 106 5.32 19.52 -13.05
CA LEU A 106 4.89 20.11 -14.32
C LEU A 106 4.45 21.57 -14.16
N ALA A 107 3.67 21.89 -13.12
CA ALA A 107 3.28 23.27 -12.82
C ALA A 107 4.51 24.15 -12.54
N ARG A 108 5.48 23.64 -11.77
CA ARG A 108 6.73 24.34 -11.46
C ARG A 108 7.59 24.58 -12.70
N ARG A 109 7.64 23.60 -13.61
CA ARG A 109 8.34 23.70 -14.90
C ARG A 109 7.70 24.74 -15.80
N LEU A 110 6.38 24.73 -15.94
CA LEU A 110 5.63 25.70 -16.75
C LEU A 110 5.82 27.14 -16.24
N THR A 111 5.78 27.34 -14.92
CA THR A 111 6.02 28.66 -14.30
C THR A 111 7.46 29.15 -14.52
N THR A 112 8.43 28.23 -14.55
CA THR A 112 9.85 28.57 -14.76
C THR A 112 10.17 28.77 -16.25
N SER A 113 9.45 28.10 -17.15
CA SER A 113 9.63 28.21 -18.60
C SER A 113 8.84 29.35 -19.26
N LEU A 114 8.09 30.14 -18.49
CA LEU A 114 7.50 31.41 -18.94
C LEU A 114 8.36 32.60 -18.49
N PRO A 115 9.41 33.00 -19.23
CA PRO A 115 9.91 34.36 -19.13
C PRO A 115 8.91 35.28 -19.85
N ALA A 116 8.50 36.36 -19.19
CA ALA A 116 7.73 37.48 -19.74
C ALA A 116 6.22 37.25 -20.03
N PHE A 117 5.38 37.36 -18.99
CA PHE A 117 4.11 38.09 -19.11
C PHE A 117 3.82 38.88 -17.83
N GLN A 118 4.77 39.75 -17.48
CA GLN A 118 4.55 40.74 -16.42
C GLN A 118 5.29 42.03 -16.77
N THR A 119 4.76 42.77 -17.74
CA THR A 119 4.76 44.24 -17.82
C THR A 119 4.00 44.66 -19.08
N ALA A 120 2.76 45.11 -18.88
CA ALA A 120 2.09 46.16 -19.64
C ALA A 120 0.93 46.67 -18.79
#